data_AF-A0A0D7CPJ0-F1
#
_entry.id   AF-A0A0D7CPJ0-F1
#
_cell.length_a   1.000
_cell.length_b   1.000
_cell.length_c   1.000
_cell.angle_alpha   90.00
_cell.angle_beta   90.00
_cell.angle_gamma   90.00
#
_symmetry.space_group_name_H-M   'P 1'
#
loop_
_entity.id
_entity.type
_entity.pdbx_description
1 polymer ?
#
loop_
_entity_poly.entity_id
_entity_poly.type
_entity_poly.pdbx_seq_one_letter_code
_entity_poly.pdbx_strand_id
1 'polypeptide(L)'
;MKRSHAFAVCALVLASGTAVTAHAADGSPDATPPAAHGRSAAAAWCTQQGGAVQTRVPYYTGTGEKLTPLGGQREMCVFSAKDGSRIMIAADTLAADKPTLAALAYVRKPSGPSSPGNPSIAYCQGINGTAMFGNRPTDGGGWGARGESDPSKVTSACMFGDGSVIDAWGLKYHQGGVIRGADLTKKFRADIPKT
;
A
#
# COMPACT_ATOMS: atom_id res chain seq x y z
N MET A 1 53.15 12.62 45.74
CA MET A 1 51.87 12.17 46.32
C MET A 1 51.48 10.87 45.60
N LYS A 2 51.97 9.69 46.03
CA LYS A 2 51.33 8.69 46.91
C LYS A 2 49.89 8.26 46.51
N ARG A 3 49.81 7.03 45.97
CA ARG A 3 48.79 5.95 46.16
C ARG A 3 47.43 6.15 45.48
N SER A 4 46.73 5.14 44.94
CA SER A 4 46.89 3.67 44.94
C SER A 4 45.99 3.06 43.85
N HIS A 5 46.41 1.91 43.30
CA HIS A 5 45.57 0.98 42.54
C HIS A 5 44.55 0.27 43.45
N ALA A 6 43.35 0.01 42.94
CA ALA A 6 42.45 -0.99 43.50
C ALA A 6 41.79 -1.77 42.35
N PHE A 7 42.29 -2.99 42.15
CA PHE A 7 41.62 -4.05 41.41
C PHE A 7 40.37 -4.48 42.18
N ALA A 8 39.25 -4.65 41.49
CA ALA A 8 38.11 -5.42 41.98
C ALA A 8 37.78 -6.51 40.96
N VAL A 9 38.37 -7.67 41.20
CA VAL A 9 37.94 -8.97 40.66
C VAL A 9 36.70 -9.36 41.45
N CYS A 10 35.57 -9.58 40.77
CA CYS A 10 34.45 -10.33 41.34
C CYS A 10 34.10 -11.50 40.42
N ALA A 11 34.17 -12.67 41.03
CA ALA A 11 34.07 -13.98 40.44
C ALA A 11 32.63 -14.39 40.08
N LEU A 12 32.59 -15.30 39.11
CA LEU A 12 31.56 -16.29 38.78
C LEU A 12 30.38 -16.46 39.76
N VAL A 13 29.17 -16.47 39.18
CA VAL A 13 28.05 -17.29 39.66
C VAL A 13 27.58 -18.19 38.50
N LEU A 14 27.75 -19.50 38.72
CA LEU A 14 27.16 -20.61 37.97
C LEU A 14 25.73 -20.87 38.47
N ALA A 15 24.78 -21.07 37.56
CA ALA A 15 23.48 -21.77 37.71
C ALA A 15 22.52 -21.26 36.61
N SER A 16 21.81 -22.02 35.79
CA SER A 16 21.54 -23.46 35.67
C SER A 16 21.03 -23.69 34.24
N GLY A 17 21.62 -24.65 33.52
CA GLY A 17 21.10 -25.06 32.21
C GLY A 17 19.86 -25.93 32.38
N THR A 18 18.70 -25.43 31.99
CA THR A 18 17.53 -26.28 31.73
C THR A 18 17.69 -26.86 30.33
N ALA A 19 18.00 -28.16 30.27
CA ALA A 19 17.92 -28.92 29.04
C ALA A 19 16.44 -28.96 28.59
N VAL A 20 16.09 -28.16 27.59
CA VAL A 20 14.80 -28.30 26.91
C VAL A 20 14.93 -29.54 26.02
N THR A 21 14.22 -30.61 26.38
CA THR A 21 14.07 -31.77 25.51
C THR A 21 13.36 -31.33 24.23
N ALA A 22 14.10 -31.24 23.14
CA ALA A 22 13.54 -31.06 21.81
C ALA A 22 12.74 -32.32 21.46
N HIS A 23 11.41 -32.26 21.59
CA HIS A 23 10.55 -33.19 20.87
C HIS A 23 10.70 -32.88 19.38
N ALA A 24 11.48 -33.71 18.69
CA ALA A 24 11.33 -33.86 17.25
C ALA A 24 9.89 -34.28 17.00
N ALA A 25 9.08 -33.38 16.47
CA ALA A 25 7.77 -33.73 15.95
C ALA A 25 8.01 -34.62 14.73
N ASP A 26 7.80 -35.92 14.91
CA ASP A 26 7.73 -36.88 13.82
C ASP A 26 6.70 -36.39 12.80
N GLY A 27 7.14 -36.27 11.56
CA GLY A 27 6.35 -35.76 10.45
C GLY A 27 5.09 -36.58 10.24
N SER A 28 3.93 -35.94 10.41
CA SER A 28 2.67 -36.46 9.88
C SER A 28 2.65 -36.25 8.36
N PRO A 29 2.42 -37.29 7.54
CA PRO A 29 2.46 -37.21 6.07
C PRO A 29 1.14 -36.70 5.46
N ASP A 30 0.41 -35.82 6.16
CA ASP A 30 -0.83 -35.22 5.69
C ASP A 30 -0.80 -33.70 5.86
N ALA A 31 0.19 -33.06 5.24
CA ALA A 31 0.10 -31.64 4.96
C ALA A 31 -0.95 -31.45 3.87
N THR A 32 -2.20 -31.21 4.30
CA THR A 32 -3.27 -30.68 3.43
C THR A 32 -2.68 -29.49 2.66
N PRO A 33 -2.79 -29.43 1.32
CA PRO A 33 -2.30 -28.28 0.57
C PRO A 33 -2.92 -27.01 1.19
N PRO A 34 -2.14 -25.93 1.38
CA PRO A 34 -2.67 -24.71 1.98
C PRO A 34 -3.93 -24.32 1.20
N ALA A 35 -5.05 -24.24 1.93
CA ALA A 35 -6.32 -23.85 1.35
C ALA A 35 -6.08 -22.61 0.50
N ALA A 36 -6.50 -22.65 -0.77
CA ALA A 36 -6.42 -21.50 -1.66
C ALA A 36 -6.90 -20.29 -0.85
N HIS A 37 -6.03 -19.30 -0.63
CA HIS A 37 -6.36 -18.15 0.21
C HIS A 37 -7.66 -17.55 -0.32
N GLY A 38 -8.76 -17.80 0.39
CA GLY A 38 -10.06 -17.27 0.01
C GLY A 38 -9.93 -15.78 -0.14
N ARG A 39 -10.57 -15.20 -1.17
CA ARG A 39 -10.58 -13.74 -1.35
C ARG A 39 -11.01 -13.09 -0.04
N SER A 40 -10.30 -12.04 0.38
CA SER A 40 -10.70 -11.29 1.57
C SER A 40 -12.12 -10.71 1.40
N ALA A 41 -12.79 -10.38 2.50
CA ALA A 41 -14.08 -9.70 2.46
C ALA A 41 -14.02 -8.37 1.65
N ALA A 42 -12.86 -7.71 1.65
CA ALA A 42 -12.61 -6.52 0.86
C ALA A 42 -12.52 -6.81 -0.65
N ALA A 43 -11.85 -7.90 -1.01
CA ALA A 43 -11.79 -8.39 -2.39
C ALA A 43 -13.17 -8.85 -2.92
N ALA A 44 -14.00 -9.45 -2.07
CA ALA A 44 -15.38 -9.79 -2.41
C ALA A 44 -16.21 -8.52 -2.71
N TRP A 45 -16.11 -7.49 -1.87
CA TRP A 45 -16.76 -6.19 -2.11
C TRP A 45 -16.33 -5.55 -3.43
N CYS A 46 -15.02 -5.54 -3.72
CA CYS A 46 -14.51 -5.06 -5.00
C CYS A 46 -15.19 -5.75 -6.20
N THR A 47 -15.28 -7.09 -6.16
CA THR A 47 -15.90 -7.87 -7.23
C THR A 47 -17.39 -7.52 -7.37
N GLN A 48 -18.10 -7.40 -6.25
CA GLN A 48 -19.52 -7.01 -6.21
C GLN A 48 -19.75 -5.62 -6.84
N GLN A 49 -18.81 -4.70 -6.67
CA GLN A 49 -18.86 -3.37 -7.27
C GLN A 49 -18.46 -3.33 -8.75
N GLY A 50 -18.16 -4.49 -9.35
CA GLY A 50 -17.75 -4.64 -10.75
C GLY A 50 -16.27 -4.37 -11.01
N GLY A 51 -15.43 -4.41 -9.97
CA GLY A 51 -13.98 -4.27 -10.09
C GLY A 51 -13.27 -5.62 -10.18
N ALA A 52 -12.05 -5.61 -10.72
CA ALA A 52 -11.15 -6.75 -10.72
C ALA A 52 -10.16 -6.64 -9.55
N VAL A 53 -10.11 -7.68 -8.71
CA VAL A 53 -9.14 -7.75 -7.61
C VAL A 53 -7.78 -8.16 -8.15
N GLN A 54 -6.73 -7.42 -7.79
CA GLN A 54 -5.36 -7.70 -8.16
C GLN A 54 -4.43 -7.49 -6.97
N THR A 55 -3.59 -8.48 -6.66
CA THR A 55 -2.50 -8.27 -5.70
C THR A 55 -1.41 -7.44 -6.38
N ARG A 56 -1.07 -6.30 -5.77
CA ARG A 56 -0.04 -5.37 -6.26
C ARG A 56 1.09 -5.24 -5.25
N VAL A 57 2.30 -5.04 -5.76
CA VAL A 57 3.54 -4.84 -5.00
C VAL A 57 4.02 -3.41 -5.23
N PRO A 58 4.50 -2.70 -4.19
CA PRO A 58 5.12 -1.40 -4.36
C PRO A 58 6.52 -1.56 -4.95
N TYR A 59 6.89 -0.68 -5.88
CA TYR A 59 8.21 -0.61 -6.50
C TYR A 59 8.80 0.79 -6.33
N TYR A 60 10.09 0.84 -6.07
CA TYR A 60 10.91 2.04 -6.14
C TYR A 60 11.64 2.08 -7.50
N THR A 61 11.60 3.21 -8.19
CA THR A 61 12.32 3.41 -9.47
C THR A 61 13.56 4.29 -9.34
N GLY A 62 13.69 5.05 -8.24
CA GLY A 62 14.66 6.14 -8.15
C GLY A 62 14.51 7.09 -9.34
N THR A 63 15.62 7.44 -9.99
CA THR A 63 15.67 8.32 -11.19
C THR A 63 15.68 7.58 -12.52
N GLY A 64 15.54 6.24 -12.53
CA GLY A 64 15.81 5.41 -13.71
C GLY A 64 14.72 4.40 -14.01
N GLU A 65 15.02 3.50 -14.96
CA GLU A 65 14.10 2.49 -15.47
C GLU A 65 14.12 1.18 -14.68
N LYS A 66 14.98 1.06 -13.65
CA LYS A 66 15.08 -0.16 -12.88
C LYS A 66 14.04 -0.19 -11.77
N LEU A 67 13.16 -1.18 -11.82
CA LEU A 67 12.23 -1.47 -10.74
C LEU A 67 12.90 -2.24 -9.60
N THR A 68 12.84 -1.69 -8.41
CA THR A 68 13.22 -2.38 -7.16
C THR A 68 11.95 -2.72 -6.39
N PRO A 69 11.56 -4.00 -6.27
CA PRO A 69 10.39 -4.38 -5.48
C PRO A 69 10.63 -4.05 -4.00
N LEU A 70 9.62 -3.49 -3.36
CA LEU A 70 9.63 -3.18 -1.93
C LEU A 70 8.87 -4.24 -1.13
N GLY A 71 9.15 -4.29 0.18
CA GLY A 71 8.50 -5.20 1.12
C GLY A 71 7.05 -4.80 1.37
N GLY A 72 6.13 -5.25 0.53
CA GLY A 72 4.71 -5.02 0.71
C GLY A 72 3.87 -5.68 -0.39
N GLN A 73 2.62 -6.00 -0.06
CA GLN A 73 1.63 -6.39 -1.05
C GLN A 73 0.25 -5.95 -0.57
N ARG A 74 -0.62 -5.59 -1.51
CA ARG A 74 -1.99 -5.21 -1.18
C ARG A 74 -2.95 -5.66 -2.26
N GLU A 75 -4.13 -6.11 -1.86
CA GLU A 75 -5.23 -6.32 -2.79
C GLU A 75 -5.75 -4.96 -3.24
N MET A 76 -5.63 -4.70 -4.53
CA MET A 76 -6.15 -3.52 -5.19
C MET A 76 -7.39 -3.91 -5.99
N CYS A 77 -8.41 -3.08 -5.93
CA CYS A 77 -9.56 -3.12 -6.81
C CYS A 77 -9.30 -2.23 -8.03
N VAL A 78 -9.30 -2.84 -9.22
CA VAL A 78 -9.07 -2.16 -10.49
C VAL A 78 -10.36 -2.09 -11.27
N PHE A 79 -10.76 -0.90 -11.67
CA PHE A 79 -11.87 -0.67 -12.58
C PHE A 79 -11.33 -0.21 -13.93
N SER A 80 -11.81 -0.81 -15.01
CA SER A 80 -11.41 -0.50 -16.38
C SER A 80 -12.64 -0.16 -17.22
N ALA A 81 -12.52 0.88 -18.05
CA ALA A 81 -13.53 1.29 -19.01
C ALA A 81 -13.20 0.79 -20.42
N LYS A 82 -14.18 0.90 -21.33
CA LYS A 82 -14.03 0.52 -22.75
C LYS A 82 -13.00 1.37 -23.50
N ASP A 83 -12.77 2.60 -23.05
CA ASP A 83 -11.78 3.53 -23.61
C ASP A 83 -10.33 3.20 -23.16
N GLY A 84 -10.14 2.11 -22.42
CA GLY A 84 -8.84 1.70 -21.87
C GLY A 84 -8.42 2.48 -20.63
N SER A 85 -9.21 3.46 -20.18
CA SER A 85 -8.93 4.15 -18.92
C SER A 85 -9.15 3.22 -17.73
N ARG A 86 -8.38 3.45 -16.67
CA ARG A 86 -8.44 2.66 -15.44
C ARG A 86 -8.28 3.55 -14.21
N ILE A 87 -8.88 3.11 -13.12
CA ILE A 87 -8.64 3.60 -11.76
C ILE A 87 -8.40 2.41 -10.84
N MET A 88 -7.43 2.56 -9.95
CA MET A 88 -7.08 1.56 -8.94
C MET A 88 -7.32 2.14 -7.55
N ILE A 89 -7.85 1.33 -6.64
CA ILE A 89 -8.03 1.68 -5.23
C ILE A 89 -7.73 0.46 -4.38
N ALA A 90 -7.17 0.61 -3.18
CA ALA A 90 -7.02 -0.54 -2.31
C ALA A 90 -8.39 -1.14 -1.94
N ALA A 91 -8.50 -2.47 -1.99
CA ALA A 91 -9.79 -3.13 -1.80
C ALA A 91 -10.37 -2.84 -0.41
N ASP A 92 -9.51 -2.80 0.61
CA ASP A 92 -9.86 -2.42 1.98
C ASP A 92 -10.31 -0.95 2.12
N THR A 93 -9.78 -0.05 1.29
CA THR A 93 -10.21 1.36 1.22
C THR A 93 -11.63 1.46 0.65
N LEU A 94 -11.93 0.70 -0.41
CA LEU A 94 -13.25 0.66 -1.02
C LEU A 94 -14.29 0.00 -0.10
N ALA A 95 -13.85 -1.02 0.64
CA ALA A 95 -14.69 -1.85 1.50
C ALA A 95 -14.73 -1.38 2.97
N ALA A 96 -14.11 -0.26 3.31
CA ALA A 96 -14.11 0.26 4.68
C ALA A 96 -15.53 0.55 5.15
N ASP A 97 -15.83 0.21 6.41
CA ASP A 97 -17.15 0.47 7.02
C ASP A 97 -17.30 1.92 7.51
N LYS A 98 -16.22 2.70 7.51
CA LYS A 98 -16.17 4.13 7.81
C LYS A 98 -15.52 4.91 6.67
N PRO A 99 -15.83 6.21 6.49
CA PRO A 99 -15.14 7.05 5.52
C PRO A 99 -13.62 7.05 5.74
N THR A 100 -12.88 6.80 4.67
CA THR A 100 -11.42 6.94 4.64
C THR A 100 -11.04 8.29 4.02
N LEU A 101 -9.80 8.72 4.25
CA LEU A 101 -9.28 9.94 3.63
C LEU A 101 -9.24 9.84 2.10
N ALA A 102 -8.92 8.67 1.53
CA ALA A 102 -9.00 8.44 0.09
C ALA A 102 -10.44 8.54 -0.45
N ALA A 103 -11.42 7.98 0.27
CA ALA A 103 -12.83 8.07 -0.12
C ALA A 103 -13.35 9.52 -0.04
N LEU A 104 -13.02 10.23 1.04
CA LEU A 104 -13.33 11.64 1.21
C LEU A 104 -12.68 12.50 0.11
N ALA A 105 -11.40 12.25 -0.20
CA ALA A 105 -10.69 12.94 -1.27
C ALA A 105 -11.35 12.71 -2.64
N TYR A 106 -11.74 11.48 -2.94
CA TYR A 106 -12.44 11.16 -4.19
C TYR A 106 -13.79 11.88 -4.26
N VAL A 107 -14.64 11.74 -3.23
CA VAL A 107 -16.01 12.29 -3.27
C VAL A 107 -16.05 13.81 -3.20
N ARG A 108 -15.21 14.43 -2.35
CA ARG A 108 -15.22 15.88 -2.12
C ARG A 108 -14.43 16.67 -3.16
N LYS A 109 -13.50 16.03 -3.87
CA LYS A 109 -12.65 16.66 -4.91
C LYS A 109 -12.03 17.98 -4.43
N PRO A 110 -11.29 17.99 -3.30
CA PRO A 110 -10.69 19.22 -2.79
C PRO A 110 -9.82 19.88 -3.85
N SER A 111 -9.77 21.22 -3.84
CA SER A 111 -8.78 21.93 -4.64
C SER A 111 -7.38 21.57 -4.14
N GLY A 112 -6.41 21.59 -5.06
CA GLY A 112 -5.02 21.29 -4.73
C GLY A 112 -4.11 21.97 -5.74
N PRO A 113 -2.85 22.24 -5.35
CA PRO A 113 -1.86 22.83 -6.22
C PRO A 113 -1.61 21.95 -7.45
N SER A 114 -1.23 22.59 -8.55
CA SER A 114 -0.53 21.95 -9.65
C SER A 114 0.91 22.47 -9.60
N SER A 115 1.87 21.56 -9.43
CA SER A 115 3.30 21.91 -9.37
C SER A 115 4.01 21.41 -10.65
N PRO A 116 5.13 22.03 -11.07
CA PRO A 116 6.00 21.45 -12.10
C PRO A 116 6.40 20.01 -11.75
N GLY A 117 6.47 19.13 -12.75
CA GLY A 117 6.70 17.70 -12.56
C GLY A 117 5.43 16.89 -12.81
N ASN A 118 5.21 15.81 -12.05
CA ASN A 118 4.03 14.95 -12.18
C ASN A 118 2.82 15.58 -11.46
N PRO A 119 1.78 16.04 -12.19
CA PRO A 119 0.64 16.74 -11.59
C PRO A 119 -0.18 15.88 -10.62
N SER A 120 -0.22 14.55 -10.81
CA SER A 120 -0.95 13.66 -9.91
C SER A 120 -0.29 13.55 -8.53
N ILE A 121 1.04 13.55 -8.51
CA ILE A 121 1.83 13.49 -7.27
C ILE A 121 1.69 14.81 -6.52
N ALA A 122 1.84 15.94 -7.22
CA ALA A 122 1.68 17.27 -6.65
C ALA A 122 0.27 17.46 -6.06
N TYR A 123 -0.75 17.00 -6.78
CA TYR A 123 -2.13 17.05 -6.29
C TYR A 123 -2.32 16.20 -5.05
N CYS A 124 -1.83 14.95 -5.07
CA CYS A 124 -1.87 14.06 -3.91
C CYS A 124 -1.23 14.69 -2.66
N GLN A 125 -0.05 15.29 -2.81
CA GLN A 125 0.64 15.99 -1.73
C GLN A 125 -0.17 17.17 -1.18
N GLY A 126 -0.75 17.97 -2.08
CA GLY A 126 -1.52 19.14 -1.68
C GLY A 126 -2.87 18.85 -1.01
N ILE A 127 -3.32 17.59 -1.05
CA ILE A 127 -4.52 17.12 -0.32
C ILE A 127 -4.15 16.25 0.90
N ASN A 128 -2.93 16.45 1.42
CA ASN A 128 -2.37 15.73 2.58
C ASN A 128 -2.19 14.21 2.38
N GLY A 129 -2.08 13.76 1.13
CA GLY A 129 -1.61 12.41 0.80
C GLY A 129 -0.13 12.39 0.42
N THR A 130 0.39 11.22 0.08
CA THR A 130 1.70 11.05 -0.55
C THR A 130 1.64 10.02 -1.66
N ALA A 131 2.30 10.31 -2.77
CA ALA A 131 2.58 9.35 -3.84
C ALA A 131 4.09 9.19 -4.05
N MET A 132 4.89 9.57 -3.04
CA MET A 132 6.35 9.53 -3.08
C MET A 132 6.88 8.22 -2.51
N PHE A 133 7.91 7.68 -3.16
CA PHE A 133 8.56 6.42 -2.79
C PHE A 133 10.02 6.61 -2.31
N GLY A 134 10.45 7.86 -2.12
CA GLY A 134 11.78 8.21 -1.61
C GLY A 134 11.83 9.64 -1.09
N ASN A 135 13.02 10.09 -0.69
CA ASN A 135 13.24 11.38 -0.04
C ASN A 135 13.69 12.49 -1.02
N ARG A 136 13.94 12.16 -2.28
CA ARG A 136 14.31 13.13 -3.33
C ARG A 136 13.12 13.41 -4.25
N PRO A 137 12.98 14.63 -4.80
CA PRO A 137 11.93 14.95 -5.76
C PRO A 137 11.91 14.06 -7.02
N THR A 138 13.06 13.48 -7.36
CA THR A 138 13.24 12.57 -8.50
C THR A 138 12.99 11.10 -8.16
N ASP A 139 12.73 10.77 -6.89
CA ASP A 139 12.44 9.41 -6.48
C ASP A 139 11.03 9.01 -6.91
N GLY A 140 10.97 8.20 -7.96
CA GLY A 140 9.72 7.63 -8.45
C GLY A 140 9.38 6.29 -7.79
N GLY A 141 8.18 5.82 -8.11
CA GLY A 141 7.70 4.50 -7.73
C GLY A 141 6.22 4.34 -8.01
N GLY A 142 5.69 3.19 -7.63
CA GLY A 142 4.27 2.90 -7.81
C GLY A 142 3.93 1.46 -7.49
N TRP A 143 2.68 1.10 -7.78
CA TRP A 143 2.16 -0.25 -7.54
C TRP A 143 2.06 -1.02 -8.85
N GLY A 144 2.79 -2.13 -8.93
CA GLY A 144 2.84 -3.01 -10.10
C GLY A 144 2.34 -4.42 -9.79
N ALA A 145 2.15 -5.24 -10.82
CA ALA A 145 1.99 -6.67 -10.62
C ALA A 145 3.26 -7.26 -9.97
N ARG A 146 3.17 -8.43 -9.33
CA ARG A 146 4.36 -9.13 -8.84
C ARG A 146 5.27 -9.51 -10.02
N GLY A 147 6.56 -9.22 -9.91
CA GLY A 147 7.53 -9.49 -10.97
C GLY A 147 7.48 -8.51 -12.15
N GLU A 148 6.86 -7.33 -11.96
CA GLU A 148 6.86 -6.27 -12.97
C GLU A 148 8.28 -5.81 -13.29
N SER A 149 8.57 -5.63 -14.57
CA SER A 149 9.87 -5.20 -15.08
C SER A 149 9.79 -3.91 -15.90
N ASP A 150 8.58 -3.45 -16.23
CA ASP A 150 8.33 -2.24 -17.01
C ASP A 150 7.85 -1.09 -16.09
N PRO A 151 8.67 -0.04 -15.90
CA PRO A 151 8.31 1.13 -15.10
C PRO A 151 7.04 1.85 -15.57
N SER A 152 6.67 1.75 -16.85
CA SER A 152 5.44 2.37 -17.34
C SER A 152 4.17 1.68 -16.82
N LYS A 153 4.30 0.46 -16.30
CA LYS A 153 3.18 -0.34 -15.77
C LYS A 153 2.97 -0.18 -14.27
N VAL A 154 3.89 0.46 -13.55
CA VAL A 154 3.66 0.81 -12.15
C VAL A 154 2.72 2.01 -12.06
N THR A 155 1.70 1.90 -11.21
CA THR A 155 0.70 2.95 -11.04
C THR A 155 1.02 3.79 -9.82
N SER A 156 1.16 5.10 -10.01
CA SER A 156 1.22 6.08 -8.92
C SER A 156 -0.09 6.04 -8.13
N ALA A 157 0.00 5.80 -6.81
CA ALA A 157 -1.15 5.80 -5.92
C ALA A 157 -0.90 6.79 -4.79
N CYS A 158 -1.92 7.60 -4.51
CA CYS A 158 -2.00 8.50 -3.38
C CYS A 158 -2.35 7.70 -2.13
N MET A 159 -1.46 7.76 -1.13
CA MET A 159 -1.61 7.16 0.18
C MET A 159 -1.91 8.24 1.21
N PHE A 160 -2.83 7.99 2.12
CA PHE A 160 -3.20 8.94 3.16
C PHE A 160 -2.77 8.45 4.56
N GLY A 161 -2.81 9.35 5.55
CA GLY A 161 -2.37 9.06 6.92
C GLY A 161 -3.19 7.98 7.65
N ASP A 162 -4.39 7.66 7.17
CA ASP A 162 -5.21 6.54 7.66
C ASP A 162 -4.89 5.20 6.97
N GLY A 163 -3.85 5.16 6.12
CA GLY A 163 -3.43 4.00 5.36
C GLY A 163 -4.29 3.71 4.12
N SER A 164 -5.29 4.55 3.82
CA SER A 164 -6.10 4.39 2.61
C SER A 164 -5.33 4.77 1.35
N VAL A 165 -5.60 4.08 0.24
CA VAL A 165 -4.82 4.21 -1.01
C VAL A 165 -5.72 4.22 -2.23
N ILE A 166 -5.48 5.16 -3.14
CA ILE A 166 -6.20 5.33 -4.41
C ILE A 166 -5.27 5.88 -5.48
N ASP A 167 -5.49 5.52 -6.75
CA ASP A 167 -4.76 6.01 -7.92
C ASP A 167 -4.70 7.56 -7.94
N ALA A 168 -3.48 8.10 -7.96
CA ALA A 168 -3.25 9.54 -7.88
C ALA A 168 -3.73 10.25 -9.16
N TRP A 169 -3.59 9.62 -10.34
CA TRP A 169 -4.14 10.15 -11.58
C TRP A 169 -5.66 10.04 -11.58
N GLY A 170 -6.22 8.97 -11.04
CA GLY A 170 -7.66 8.84 -10.80
C GLY A 170 -8.23 10.04 -10.06
N LEU A 171 -7.60 10.42 -8.94
CA LEU A 171 -7.97 11.60 -8.17
C LEU A 171 -7.79 12.91 -8.97
N LYS A 172 -6.63 13.10 -9.61
CA LYS A 172 -6.35 14.35 -10.33
C LYS A 172 -7.30 14.60 -11.50
N TYR A 173 -7.57 13.57 -12.31
CA TYR A 173 -8.54 13.69 -13.40
C TYR A 173 -9.96 13.91 -12.87
N HIS A 174 -10.34 13.22 -11.80
CA HIS A 174 -11.67 13.39 -11.20
C HIS A 174 -11.89 14.80 -10.65
N GLN A 175 -10.86 15.41 -10.06
CA GLN A 175 -10.89 16.82 -9.65
C GLN A 175 -11.21 17.76 -10.83
N GLY A 176 -10.69 17.44 -12.02
CA GLY A 176 -11.00 18.14 -13.28
C GLY A 176 -12.29 17.70 -13.97
N GLY A 177 -13.12 16.86 -13.34
CA GLY A 177 -14.39 16.38 -13.90
C GLY A 177 -14.28 15.15 -14.81
N VAL A 178 -13.10 14.57 -14.98
CA VAL A 178 -12.87 13.40 -15.85
C VAL A 178 -12.86 12.13 -15.01
N ILE A 179 -13.77 11.21 -15.30
CA ILE A 179 -13.81 9.88 -14.69
C ILE A 179 -12.90 8.93 -15.45
N ARG A 180 -12.04 8.21 -14.73
CA ARG A 180 -11.20 7.13 -15.28
C ARG A 180 -11.70 5.78 -14.79
N GLY A 181 -11.84 4.80 -15.69
CA GLY A 181 -12.28 3.45 -15.35
C GLY A 181 -13.75 3.38 -14.92
N ALA A 182 -14.06 3.77 -13.69
CA ALA A 182 -15.44 3.83 -13.19
C ALA A 182 -15.61 4.94 -12.16
N ASP A 183 -16.82 5.49 -12.06
CA ASP A 183 -17.14 6.41 -10.97
C ASP A 183 -17.27 5.65 -9.65
N LEU A 184 -16.40 5.97 -8.70
CA LEU A 184 -16.35 5.34 -7.38
C LEU A 184 -17.37 5.92 -6.39
N THR A 185 -18.05 7.02 -6.70
CA THR A 185 -18.92 7.77 -5.76
C THR A 185 -19.95 6.89 -5.07
N LYS A 186 -20.50 5.88 -5.77
CA LYS A 186 -21.50 4.94 -5.24
C LYS A 186 -20.95 3.53 -5.00
N LYS A 187 -19.63 3.35 -4.99
CA LYS A 187 -18.96 2.05 -4.86
C LYS A 187 -18.31 1.82 -3.51
N PHE A 188 -18.11 2.89 -2.73
CA PHE A 188 -17.68 2.77 -1.34
C PHE A 188 -18.73 2.03 -0.52
N ARG A 189 -18.27 1.18 0.42
CA ARG A 189 -19.18 0.53 1.37
C ARG A 189 -19.72 1.53 2.38
N ALA A 190 -18.85 2.34 2.97
CA ALA A 190 -19.25 3.43 3.84
C ALA A 190 -20.05 4.48 3.06
N ASP A 191 -21.02 5.09 3.74
CA ASP A 191 -21.62 6.33 3.27
C ASP A 191 -20.61 7.47 3.42
N ILE A 192 -20.33 8.18 2.32
CA ILE A 192 -19.30 9.21 2.26
C ILE A 192 -19.94 10.60 2.24
N PRO A 193 -19.71 11.43 3.28
CA PRO A 193 -20.25 12.78 3.32
C PRO A 193 -19.70 13.66 2.19
N LYS A 194 -20.59 14.34 1.47
CA LYS A 194 -20.26 15.19 0.31
C LYS A 194 -19.68 16.55 0.67
N THR A 195 -19.79 16.96 1.95
CA THR A 195 -19.32 18.24 2.50
C THR A 195 -18.73 18.02 3.88
#